data_AF-A0A2N5I9R2-F1
#
_entry.id   AF-A0A2N5I9R2-F1
#
_cell.length_a   1.000
_cell.length_b   1.000
_cell.length_c   1.000
_cell.angle_alpha   90.00
_cell.angle_beta   90.00
_cell.angle_gamma   90.00
#
_symmetry.space_group_name_H-M   'P 1'
#
loop_
_entity.id
_entity.type
_entity.pdbx_description
1 polymer ?
#
loop_
_entity_poly.entity_id
_entity_poly.type
_entity_poly.pdbx_seq_one_letter_code
_entity_poly.pdbx_strand_id
1 'polypeptide(L)'
;MYKTEITMLAALPFIGFIIFKSLSSDYFYPVHIKRILQFTWQMPNYSSIAAASYIFTGYINLVIINRNIQAKEILYYFWVIPVLGSLILAFTYLTPFGFLGIHSVGDFVFPWMVTVDSLRMQYGFIERTSFVLVFVFMLLTMLFGIVTWNVGLELMKGAFGIQDRKTGMRLFALTFLSFIGFLSVYFQESLNQREFFGYAKYWFNFRLPVEVVLVMVVFLLSLRRKKT
;
A
#
# COMPACT_ATOMS: atom_id res chain seq x y z
N MET A 1 11.13 4.48 12.93
CA MET A 1 10.01 5.11 13.66
C MET A 1 9.98 6.60 13.38
N TYR A 2 10.80 7.45 14.00
CA TYR A 2 10.73 8.91 13.72
C TYR A 2 10.92 9.32 12.25
N LYS A 3 11.90 8.72 11.54
CA LYS A 3 12.11 9.03 10.11
C LYS A 3 10.93 8.61 9.23
N THR A 4 10.27 7.49 9.54
CA THR A 4 9.11 7.00 8.77
C THR A 4 7.86 7.84 9.04
N GLU A 5 7.66 8.29 10.28
CA GLU A 5 6.56 9.19 10.65
C GLU A 5 6.72 10.56 10.00
N ILE A 6 7.92 11.15 10.04
CA ILE A 6 8.21 12.44 9.40
C ILE A 6 7.96 12.36 7.89
N THR A 7 8.41 11.30 7.22
CA THR A 7 8.15 11.11 5.78
C THR A 7 6.66 10.99 5.47
N MET A 8 5.88 10.29 6.31
CA MET A 8 4.43 10.18 6.13
C MET A 8 3.73 11.54 6.32
N LEU A 9 4.10 12.29 7.37
CA LEU A 9 3.57 13.63 7.63
C LEU A 9 3.93 14.61 6.52
N ALA A 10 5.14 14.49 5.94
CA ALA A 10 5.56 15.28 4.81
C ALA A 10 4.77 14.94 3.52
N ALA A 11 4.36 13.69 3.33
CA ALA A 11 3.59 13.27 2.15
C ALA A 11 2.11 13.71 2.19
N LEU A 12 1.50 13.75 3.38
CA LEU A 12 0.09 14.13 3.56
C LEU A 12 -0.34 15.45 2.89
N PRO A 13 0.36 16.58 3.05
CA PRO A 13 -0.06 17.83 2.40
C PRO A 13 -0.05 17.74 0.88
N PHE A 14 0.91 17.01 0.30
CA PHE A 14 0.96 16.81 -1.15
C PHE A 14 -0.19 15.93 -1.64
N ILE A 15 -0.55 14.87 -0.90
CA ILE A 15 -1.71 14.04 -1.20
C ILE A 15 -3.00 14.89 -1.15
N GLY A 16 -3.18 15.66 -0.08
CA GLY A 16 -4.31 16.57 0.07
C GLY A 16 -4.40 17.59 -1.06
N PHE A 17 -3.27 18.17 -1.45
CA PHE A 17 -3.18 19.10 -2.58
C PHE A 17 -3.58 18.46 -3.91
N ILE A 18 -3.10 17.25 -4.22
CA ILE A 18 -3.45 16.53 -5.46
C ILE A 18 -4.96 16.26 -5.49
N ILE A 19 -5.54 15.79 -4.38
CA ILE A 19 -6.99 15.54 -4.28
C ILE A 19 -7.77 16.84 -4.49
N PHE A 20 -7.40 17.91 -3.78
CA PHE A 20 -8.07 19.21 -3.91
C PHE A 20 -8.01 19.75 -5.35
N LYS A 21 -6.83 19.69 -5.96
CA LYS A 21 -6.62 20.17 -7.33
C LYS A 21 -7.41 19.33 -8.34
N SER A 22 -7.48 18.03 -8.12
CA SER A 22 -8.23 17.11 -8.97
C SER A 22 -9.74 17.36 -8.91
N LEU A 23 -10.29 17.63 -7.74
CA LEU A 23 -11.72 17.90 -7.56
C LEU A 23 -12.14 19.30 -8.05
N SER A 24 -11.21 20.26 -7.99
CA SER A 24 -11.44 21.65 -8.41
C SER A 24 -11.12 21.88 -9.90
N SER A 25 -10.85 20.82 -10.66
CA SER A 25 -10.49 20.89 -12.08
C SER A 25 -11.72 20.92 -12.96
N ASP A 26 -11.72 21.76 -14.00
CA ASP A 26 -12.78 21.80 -15.01
C ASP A 26 -12.91 20.48 -15.80
N TYR A 27 -11.85 19.67 -15.82
CA TYR A 27 -11.81 18.36 -16.48
C TYR A 27 -12.43 17.23 -15.65
N PHE A 28 -12.87 17.52 -14.42
CA PHE A 28 -13.50 16.53 -13.56
C PHE A 28 -15.00 16.50 -13.79
N TYR A 29 -15.53 15.38 -14.29
CA TYR A 29 -16.96 15.21 -14.57
C TYR A 29 -17.62 14.26 -13.56
N PRO A 30 -18.37 14.76 -12.56
CA PRO A 30 -19.00 13.92 -11.53
C PRO A 30 -20.06 12.95 -12.06
N VAL A 31 -20.59 13.20 -13.26
CA VAL A 31 -21.58 12.33 -13.91
C VAL A 31 -21.01 10.93 -14.17
N HIS A 32 -19.72 10.82 -14.51
CA HIS A 32 -19.08 9.51 -14.70
C HIS A 32 -18.99 8.72 -13.40
N ILE A 33 -18.78 9.40 -12.27
CA ILE A 33 -18.79 8.78 -10.94
C ILE A 33 -20.18 8.23 -10.61
N LYS A 34 -21.24 8.99 -10.87
CA LYS A 34 -22.62 8.51 -10.65
C LYS A 34 -22.94 7.26 -11.49
N ARG A 35 -22.40 7.18 -12.70
CA ARG A 35 -22.61 6.03 -13.59
C ARG A 35 -21.85 4.78 -13.12
N ILE A 36 -20.62 4.90 -12.61
CA ILE A 36 -19.89 3.73 -12.08
C ILE A 36 -20.54 3.20 -10.78
N LEU A 37 -21.15 4.07 -9.99
CA LEU A 37 -21.87 3.67 -8.78
C LEU A 37 -23.06 2.74 -9.06
N GLN A 38 -23.60 2.73 -10.28
CA GLN A 38 -24.64 1.79 -10.69
C GLN A 38 -24.13 0.35 -10.85
N PHE A 39 -22.82 0.18 -11.06
CA PHE A 39 -22.17 -1.13 -11.21
C PHE A 39 -21.68 -1.73 -9.89
N THR A 40 -21.95 -1.06 -8.76
CA THR A 40 -21.50 -1.50 -7.41
C THR A 40 -22.06 -2.85 -6.98
N TRP A 41 -23.20 -3.26 -7.55
CA TRP A 41 -23.85 -4.54 -7.27
C TRP A 41 -23.31 -5.71 -8.10
N GLN A 42 -22.41 -5.46 -9.06
CA GLN A 42 -21.79 -6.55 -9.82
C GLN A 42 -20.71 -7.24 -9.01
N MET A 43 -20.75 -8.57 -8.97
CA MET A 43 -19.80 -9.34 -8.20
C MET A 43 -18.38 -9.18 -8.77
N PRO A 44 -17.40 -8.74 -7.96
CA PRO A 44 -16.04 -8.58 -8.44
C PRO A 44 -15.37 -9.93 -8.66
N ASN A 45 -14.40 -9.96 -9.58
CA ASN A 45 -13.54 -11.11 -9.77
C ASN A 45 -12.74 -11.40 -8.49
N TYR A 46 -12.53 -12.68 -8.18
CA TYR A 46 -11.67 -13.14 -7.09
C TYR A 46 -10.31 -12.43 -7.07
N SER A 47 -9.66 -12.30 -8.23
CA SER A 47 -8.35 -11.61 -8.29
C SER A 47 -8.42 -10.13 -7.93
N SER A 48 -9.55 -9.47 -8.22
CA SER A 48 -9.76 -8.07 -7.81
C SER A 48 -9.95 -7.97 -6.30
N ILE A 49 -10.69 -8.91 -5.69
CA ILE A 49 -10.84 -9.00 -4.22
C ILE A 49 -9.47 -9.27 -3.58
N ALA A 50 -8.72 -10.24 -4.10
CA ALA A 50 -7.41 -10.61 -3.60
C ALA A 50 -6.43 -9.43 -3.67
N ALA A 51 -6.39 -8.71 -4.78
CA ALA A 51 -5.57 -7.50 -4.92
C ALA A 51 -6.02 -6.37 -3.98
N ALA A 52 -7.33 -6.11 -3.85
CA ALA A 52 -7.86 -5.07 -2.98
C ALA A 52 -7.57 -5.35 -1.49
N SER A 53 -7.58 -6.63 -1.09
CA SER A 53 -7.24 -7.04 0.28
C SER A 53 -5.81 -6.66 0.68
N TYR A 54 -4.91 -6.49 -0.30
CA TYR A 54 -3.49 -6.22 -0.06
C TYR A 54 -3.24 -4.98 0.80
N ILE A 55 -4.04 -3.95 0.58
CA ILE A 55 -3.92 -2.66 1.28
C ILE A 55 -4.16 -2.82 2.79
N PHE A 56 -4.95 -3.80 3.21
CA PHE A 56 -5.35 -3.98 4.60
C PHE A 56 -4.36 -4.78 5.44
N THR A 57 -3.32 -5.35 4.85
CA THR A 57 -2.44 -6.30 5.56
C THR A 57 -1.32 -5.65 6.35
N GLY A 58 -1.36 -4.31 6.43
CA GLY A 58 -0.46 -3.54 7.29
C GLY A 58 -0.52 -3.97 8.76
N TYR A 59 -1.56 -4.70 9.19
CA TYR A 59 -1.63 -5.28 10.54
C TYR A 59 -0.47 -6.22 10.87
N ILE A 60 0.15 -6.88 9.87
CA ILE A 60 1.32 -7.75 10.10
C ILE A 60 2.48 -6.92 10.64
N ASN A 61 2.65 -5.69 10.16
CA ASN A 61 3.68 -4.78 10.65
C ASN A 61 3.44 -4.41 12.12
N LEU A 62 2.17 -4.32 12.55
CA LEU A 62 1.84 -4.02 13.95
C LEU A 62 2.25 -5.15 14.90
N VAL A 63 2.29 -6.41 14.47
CA VAL A 63 2.67 -7.54 15.34
C VAL A 63 4.07 -7.34 15.94
N ILE A 64 4.99 -6.80 15.16
CA ILE A 64 6.36 -6.56 15.58
C ILE A 64 6.47 -5.26 16.39
N ILE A 65 5.77 -4.21 15.94
CA ILE A 65 5.83 -2.88 16.55
C ILE A 65 5.06 -2.86 17.89
N ASN A 66 4.13 -3.80 18.11
CA ASN A 66 3.35 -3.92 19.35
C ASN A 66 4.23 -4.05 20.61
N ARG A 67 5.48 -4.53 20.49
CA ARG A 67 6.44 -4.57 21.61
C ARG A 67 6.79 -3.17 22.15
N ASN A 68 6.73 -2.15 21.29
CA ASN A 68 7.15 -0.78 21.61
C ASN A 68 5.98 0.20 21.73
N ILE A 69 4.74 -0.28 21.53
CA ILE A 69 3.53 0.54 21.54
C ILE A 69 2.76 0.33 22.85
N GLN A 70 2.43 1.41 23.55
CA GLN A 70 1.45 1.36 24.62
C GLN A 70 0.04 1.26 24.01
N ALA A 71 -0.51 0.05 23.96
CA ALA A 71 -1.79 -0.24 23.31
C ALA A 71 -2.96 0.66 23.77
N LYS A 72 -2.88 1.23 24.97
CA LYS A 72 -3.94 2.02 25.60
C LYS A 72 -4.13 3.42 24.99
N GLU A 73 -3.07 4.04 24.47
CA GLU A 73 -3.14 5.40 23.90
C GLU A 73 -3.57 5.39 22.43
N ILE A 74 -3.18 4.37 21.66
CA ILE A 74 -3.51 4.25 20.23
C ILE A 74 -5.01 3.96 20.01
N LEU A 75 -5.66 3.31 20.97
CA LEU A 75 -7.09 2.97 20.87
C LEU A 75 -8.00 4.22 20.83
N TYR A 76 -7.55 5.38 21.33
CA TYR A 76 -8.38 6.58 21.37
C TYR A 76 -8.64 7.18 19.98
N TYR A 77 -7.64 7.18 19.09
CA TYR A 77 -7.77 7.69 17.71
C TYR A 77 -7.91 6.57 16.67
N PHE A 78 -8.23 5.35 17.10
CA PHE A 78 -8.25 4.18 16.23
C PHE A 78 -9.18 4.35 15.03
N TRP A 79 -10.32 5.05 15.19
CA TRP A 79 -11.29 5.30 14.12
C TRP A 79 -10.84 6.32 13.06
N VAL A 80 -9.86 7.18 13.38
CA VAL A 80 -9.37 8.19 12.42
C VAL A 80 -8.66 7.51 11.24
N ILE A 81 -7.91 6.45 11.52
CA ILE A 81 -7.14 5.69 10.52
C ILE A 81 -8.03 5.04 9.45
N PRO A 82 -9.04 4.22 9.78
CA PRO A 82 -9.92 3.60 8.79
C PRO A 82 -10.77 4.64 8.07
N VAL A 83 -11.25 5.69 8.74
CA VAL A 83 -12.04 6.75 8.09
C VAL A 83 -11.21 7.49 7.05
N LEU A 84 -10.01 7.98 7.41
CA LEU A 84 -9.12 8.66 6.48
C LEU A 84 -8.65 7.72 5.37
N GLY A 85 -8.28 6.49 5.70
CA GLY A 85 -7.87 5.47 4.74
C GLY A 85 -8.97 5.18 3.71
N SER A 86 -10.20 4.96 4.17
CA SER A 86 -11.35 4.74 3.28
C SER A 86 -11.65 5.94 2.40
N LEU A 87 -11.54 7.18 2.93
CA LEU A 87 -11.70 8.39 2.13
C LEU A 87 -10.63 8.47 1.03
N ILE A 88 -9.35 8.28 1.38
CA ILE A 88 -8.25 8.31 0.42
C ILE A 88 -8.43 7.22 -0.63
N LEU A 89 -8.84 6.00 -0.24
CA LEU A 89 -9.10 4.90 -1.17
C LEU A 89 -10.29 5.19 -2.09
N ALA A 90 -11.37 5.78 -1.56
CA ALA A 90 -12.51 6.20 -2.37
C ALA A 90 -12.09 7.26 -3.39
N PHE A 91 -11.35 8.29 -2.99
CA PHE A 91 -10.82 9.29 -3.92
C PHE A 91 -9.88 8.66 -4.95
N THR A 92 -8.98 7.78 -4.50
CA THR A 92 -8.06 7.05 -5.35
C THR A 92 -8.83 6.22 -6.38
N TYR A 93 -9.87 5.51 -5.98
CA TYR A 93 -10.64 4.70 -6.91
C TYR A 93 -11.49 5.54 -7.88
N LEU A 94 -12.19 6.57 -7.38
CA LEU A 94 -13.21 7.29 -8.15
C LEU A 94 -12.65 8.36 -9.09
N THR A 95 -11.52 8.99 -8.73
CA THR A 95 -11.01 10.14 -9.49
C THR A 95 -10.66 9.81 -10.94
N PRO A 96 -9.96 8.71 -11.27
CA PRO A 96 -9.67 8.38 -12.66
C PRO A 96 -10.93 8.20 -13.52
N PHE A 97 -12.02 7.66 -12.95
CA PHE A 97 -13.31 7.56 -13.65
C PHE A 97 -13.92 8.93 -13.94
N GLY A 98 -13.72 9.92 -13.07
CA GLY A 98 -14.18 11.30 -13.27
C GLY A 98 -13.48 12.03 -14.42
N PHE A 99 -12.23 11.67 -14.73
CA PHE A 99 -11.44 12.28 -15.81
C PHE A 99 -11.48 11.49 -17.12
N LEU A 100 -11.30 10.17 -17.04
CA LEU A 100 -11.12 9.31 -18.21
C LEU A 100 -12.43 8.68 -18.67
N GLY A 101 -13.48 8.68 -17.83
CA GLY A 101 -14.74 8.01 -18.11
C GLY A 101 -14.66 6.47 -17.98
N ILE A 102 -15.81 5.80 -17.97
CA ILE A 102 -15.89 4.38 -17.60
C ILE A 102 -15.23 3.43 -18.59
N HIS A 103 -15.31 3.73 -19.90
CA HIS A 103 -14.78 2.85 -20.93
C HIS A 103 -13.26 2.95 -21.05
N SER A 104 -12.71 4.17 -21.02
CA SER A 104 -11.29 4.40 -21.27
C SER A 104 -10.38 4.14 -20.07
N VAL A 105 -10.90 4.09 -18.83
CA VAL A 105 -10.08 3.75 -17.66
C VAL A 105 -9.45 2.35 -17.79
N GLY A 106 -10.13 1.41 -18.45
CA GLY A 106 -9.64 0.04 -18.64
C GLY A 106 -8.47 -0.09 -19.63
N ASP A 107 -8.28 0.92 -20.48
CA ASP A 107 -7.24 0.90 -21.53
C ASP A 107 -5.87 1.31 -20.98
N PHE A 108 -5.82 1.95 -19.81
CA PHE A 108 -4.59 2.44 -19.19
C PHE A 108 -4.11 1.51 -18.08
N VAL A 109 -2.84 1.12 -18.14
CA VAL A 109 -2.19 0.34 -17.06
C VAL A 109 -2.07 1.15 -15.76
N PHE A 110 -1.86 2.46 -15.86
CA PHE A 110 -1.78 3.38 -14.73
C PHE A 110 -2.74 4.58 -14.90
N PRO A 111 -4.06 4.41 -14.68
CA PRO A 111 -5.06 5.45 -14.91
C PRO A 111 -4.79 6.75 -14.13
N TRP A 112 -4.22 6.64 -12.93
CA TRP A 112 -3.83 7.79 -12.11
C TRP A 112 -2.74 8.65 -12.73
N MET A 113 -1.75 8.03 -13.37
CA MET A 113 -0.65 8.75 -13.98
C MET A 113 -1.15 9.62 -15.13
N VAL A 114 -2.04 9.06 -15.96
CA VAL A 114 -2.68 9.78 -17.06
C VAL A 114 -3.58 10.91 -16.55
N THR A 115 -4.38 10.62 -15.51
CA THR A 115 -5.27 11.61 -14.88
C THR A 115 -4.47 12.82 -14.38
N VAL A 116 -3.38 12.58 -13.66
CA VAL A 116 -2.60 13.67 -13.07
C VAL A 116 -1.72 14.39 -14.09
N ASP A 117 -1.31 13.73 -15.18
CA ASP A 117 -0.62 14.43 -16.28
C ASP A 117 -1.53 15.42 -17.01
N SER A 118 -2.85 15.16 -17.06
CA SER A 118 -3.84 16.12 -17.57
C SER A 118 -4.02 17.37 -16.68
N LEU A 119 -3.61 17.29 -15.41
CA LEU A 119 -3.77 18.37 -14.45
C LEU A 119 -2.58 19.34 -14.51
N ARG A 120 -2.85 20.58 -14.96
CA ARG A 120 -1.86 21.67 -14.98
C ARG A 120 -2.01 22.62 -13.79
N MET A 121 -0.87 23.08 -13.29
CA MET A 121 -0.76 24.11 -12.25
C MET A 121 -0.31 25.42 -12.89
N GLN A 122 -1.27 26.25 -13.31
CA GLN A 122 -1.00 27.50 -14.05
C GLN A 122 -0.09 28.49 -13.31
N TYR A 123 -0.10 28.47 -11.97
CA TYR A 123 0.71 29.37 -11.12
C TYR A 123 1.75 28.63 -10.27
N GLY A 124 2.01 27.35 -10.56
CA GLY A 124 2.97 26.54 -9.83
C GLY A 124 4.40 26.70 -10.37
N PHE A 125 5.41 26.51 -9.50
CA PHE A 125 6.81 26.37 -9.93
C PHE A 125 7.01 25.17 -10.86
N ILE A 126 6.12 24.18 -10.76
CA ILE A 126 6.06 22.98 -11.59
C ILE A 126 4.74 23.04 -12.37
N GLU A 127 4.81 22.94 -13.70
CA GLU A 127 3.65 23.10 -14.56
C GLU A 127 2.68 21.89 -14.51
N ARG A 128 3.24 20.68 -14.40
CA ARG A 128 2.48 19.42 -14.40
C ARG A 128 2.37 18.82 -13.00
N THR A 129 1.16 18.43 -12.62
CA THR A 129 0.91 17.81 -11.31
C THR A 129 1.55 16.41 -11.20
N SER A 130 1.88 15.79 -12.35
CA SER A 130 2.46 14.44 -12.43
C SER A 130 3.80 14.33 -11.69
N PHE A 131 4.62 15.38 -11.69
CA PHE A 131 5.87 15.41 -10.92
C PHE A 131 5.64 15.30 -9.41
N VAL A 132 4.62 15.98 -8.88
CA VAL A 132 4.27 15.93 -7.45
C VAL A 132 3.77 14.53 -7.08
N LEU A 133 2.94 13.93 -7.94
CA LEU A 133 2.47 12.56 -7.73
C LEU A 133 3.63 11.56 -7.73
N VAL A 134 4.54 11.64 -8.70
CA VAL A 134 5.71 10.74 -8.78
C VAL A 134 6.61 10.92 -7.56
N PHE A 135 6.84 12.15 -7.12
CA PHE A 135 7.61 12.43 -5.91
C PHE A 135 6.98 11.79 -4.66
N VAL A 136 5.68 12.00 -4.45
CA VAL A 136 4.94 11.38 -3.32
C VAL A 136 4.96 9.86 -3.44
N PHE A 137 4.74 9.32 -4.64
CA PHE A 137 4.74 7.89 -4.89
C PHE A 137 6.12 7.26 -4.57
N MET A 138 7.21 7.94 -4.93
CA MET A 138 8.57 7.52 -4.62
C MET A 138 8.83 7.52 -3.10
N LEU A 139 8.41 8.59 -2.40
CA LEU A 139 8.52 8.67 -0.94
C LEU A 139 7.75 7.53 -0.24
N LEU A 140 6.51 7.29 -0.66
CA LEU A 140 5.67 6.23 -0.08
C LEU A 140 6.22 4.83 -0.40
N THR A 141 6.71 4.61 -1.62
CA THR A 141 7.31 3.33 -2.02
C THR A 141 8.59 3.04 -1.23
N MET A 142 9.45 4.05 -1.02
CA MET A 142 10.63 3.91 -0.18
C MET A 142 10.25 3.59 1.28
N LEU A 143 9.26 4.31 1.83
CA LEU A 143 8.76 4.06 3.18
C LEU A 143 8.23 2.62 3.29
N PHE A 144 7.41 2.19 2.35
CA PHE A 144 6.86 0.85 2.29
C PHE A 144 7.96 -0.22 2.23
N GLY A 145 8.98 -0.01 1.39
CA GLY A 145 10.14 -0.91 1.30
C GLY A 145 10.93 -0.99 2.60
N ILE A 146 11.25 0.15 3.23
CA ILE A 146 11.97 0.20 4.51
C ILE A 146 11.22 -0.56 5.60
N VAL A 147 9.91 -0.33 5.73
CA VAL A 147 9.08 -0.99 6.74
C VAL A 147 9.01 -2.49 6.47
N THR A 148 8.70 -2.90 5.24
CA THR A 148 8.49 -4.31 4.89
C THR A 148 9.78 -5.12 5.04
N TRP A 149 10.92 -4.58 4.60
CA TRP A 149 12.21 -5.27 4.74
C TRP A 149 12.66 -5.37 6.19
N ASN A 150 12.41 -4.33 7.00
CA ASN A 150 12.73 -4.35 8.43
C ASN A 150 11.88 -5.39 9.17
N VAL A 151 10.56 -5.35 8.97
CA VAL A 151 9.61 -6.32 9.54
C VAL A 151 9.95 -7.74 9.09
N GLY A 152 10.21 -7.95 7.79
CA GLY A 152 10.60 -9.25 7.26
C GLY A 152 11.88 -9.79 7.90
N LEU A 153 12.88 -8.94 8.10
CA LEU A 153 14.13 -9.31 8.76
C LEU A 153 13.92 -9.67 10.24
N GLU A 154 13.05 -8.97 10.96
CA GLU A 154 12.71 -9.31 12.34
C GLU A 154 11.94 -10.63 12.46
N LEU A 155 10.98 -10.89 11.54
CA LEU A 155 10.29 -12.18 11.48
C LEU A 155 11.25 -13.33 11.19
N MET A 156 12.17 -13.14 10.24
CA MET A 156 13.16 -14.16 9.89
C MET A 156 14.11 -14.44 11.06
N LYS A 157 14.58 -13.40 11.76
CA LYS A 157 15.38 -13.60 12.98
C LYS A 157 14.63 -14.40 14.05
N GLY A 158 13.33 -14.14 14.23
CA GLY A 158 12.47 -14.90 15.13
C GLY A 158 12.32 -16.36 14.69
N ALA A 159 12.09 -16.61 13.40
CA ALA A 159 11.93 -17.96 12.85
C ALA A 159 13.20 -18.81 12.98
N PHE A 160 14.39 -18.23 12.82
CA PHE A 160 15.67 -18.92 12.92
C PHE A 160 16.30 -18.86 14.33
N GLY A 161 15.65 -18.24 15.32
CA GLY A 161 16.15 -18.18 16.70
C GLY A 161 17.46 -17.39 16.88
N ILE A 162 17.76 -16.43 16.00
CA ILE A 162 19.05 -15.71 15.96
C ILE A 162 19.02 -14.49 16.90
N GLN A 163 18.70 -14.69 18.18
CA GLN A 163 18.57 -13.60 19.16
C GLN A 163 19.87 -13.28 19.92
N ASP A 164 20.80 -14.23 20.11
CA ASP A 164 21.83 -14.08 21.16
C ASP A 164 23.25 -13.71 20.72
N ARG A 165 23.62 -13.79 19.43
CA ARG A 165 24.99 -13.46 18.97
C ARG A 165 25.03 -12.15 18.18
N LYS A 166 25.55 -11.07 18.79
CA LYS A 166 25.75 -9.74 18.14
C LYS A 166 26.42 -9.83 16.75
N THR A 167 27.44 -10.67 16.60
CA THR A 167 28.15 -10.84 15.31
C THR A 167 27.34 -11.64 14.30
N GLY A 168 26.69 -12.73 14.72
CA GLY A 168 25.84 -13.56 13.86
C GLY A 168 24.57 -12.83 13.39
N MET A 169 24.01 -11.97 14.26
CA MET A 169 22.83 -11.16 13.96
C MET A 169 23.12 -10.10 12.89
N ARG A 170 24.31 -9.48 12.92
CA ARG A 170 24.72 -8.50 11.91
C ARG A 170 25.04 -9.16 10.57
N LEU A 171 25.72 -10.30 10.60
CA LEU A 171 26.04 -11.07 9.40
C LEU A 171 24.76 -11.57 8.71
N PHE A 172 23.83 -12.15 9.47
CA PHE A 172 22.53 -12.62 8.95
C PHE A 172 21.69 -11.49 8.38
N ALA A 173 21.65 -10.34 9.05
CA ALA A 173 20.96 -9.16 8.54
C ALA A 173 21.54 -8.69 7.20
N LEU A 174 22.86 -8.63 7.09
CA LEU A 174 23.54 -8.22 5.85
C LEU A 174 23.32 -9.23 4.72
N THR A 175 23.45 -10.52 5.00
CA THR A 175 23.25 -11.56 3.97
C THR A 175 21.80 -11.60 3.50
N PHE A 176 20.83 -11.52 4.41
CA PHE A 176 19.41 -11.49 4.07
C PHE A 176 19.04 -10.26 3.22
N LEU A 177 19.47 -9.07 3.64
CA LEU A 177 19.19 -7.84 2.88
C LEU A 177 19.90 -7.82 1.54
N SER A 178 21.14 -8.32 1.46
CA SER A 178 21.87 -8.41 0.20
C SER A 178 21.23 -9.42 -0.76
N PHE A 179 20.75 -10.55 -0.24
CA PHE A 179 20.07 -11.56 -1.04
C PHE A 179 18.74 -11.04 -1.59
N ILE A 180 17.91 -10.42 -0.75
CA ILE A 180 16.64 -9.81 -1.19
C ILE A 180 16.89 -8.67 -2.17
N GLY A 181 17.88 -7.81 -1.90
CA GLY A 181 18.25 -6.71 -2.79
C GLY A 181 18.67 -7.21 -4.17
N PHE A 182 19.56 -8.20 -4.22
CA PHE A 182 19.98 -8.84 -5.47
C PHE A 182 18.79 -9.44 -6.22
N LEU A 183 17.94 -10.19 -5.52
CA LEU A 183 16.77 -10.82 -6.12
C LEU A 183 15.80 -9.79 -6.70
N SER A 184 15.60 -8.66 -6.01
CA SER A 184 14.73 -7.58 -6.49
C SER A 184 15.21 -6.95 -7.79
N VAL A 185 16.53 -6.69 -7.91
CA VAL A 185 17.14 -6.15 -9.15
C VAL A 185 17.06 -7.20 -10.27
N TYR A 186 17.37 -8.46 -9.97
CA TYR A 186 17.30 -9.53 -10.95
C TYR A 186 15.89 -9.68 -11.54
N PHE A 187 14.86 -9.65 -10.69
CA PHE A 187 13.48 -9.71 -11.15
C PHE A 187 13.09 -8.49 -11.98
N GLN A 188 13.57 -7.30 -11.63
CA GLN A 188 13.28 -6.07 -12.38
C GLN A 188 13.87 -6.09 -13.79
N GLU A 189 15.09 -6.60 -13.95
CA GLU A 189 15.76 -6.69 -15.26
C GLU A 189 15.23 -7.85 -16.12
N SER A 190 14.81 -8.95 -15.48
CA SER A 190 14.43 -10.18 -16.20
C SER A 190 12.97 -10.22 -16.64
N LEU A 191 12.08 -9.45 -16.00
CA LEU A 191 10.64 -9.52 -16.24
C LEU A 191 10.13 -8.35 -17.05
N ASN A 192 9.38 -8.64 -18.09
CA ASN A 192 8.60 -7.61 -18.78
C ASN A 192 7.40 -7.17 -17.92
N GLN A 193 6.92 -5.94 -18.10
CA GLN A 193 5.82 -5.36 -17.31
C GLN A 193 4.57 -6.24 -17.31
N ARG A 194 4.20 -6.82 -18.46
CA ARG A 194 3.04 -7.71 -18.57
C ARG A 194 3.19 -8.98 -17.73
N GLU A 195 4.38 -9.57 -17.74
CA GLU A 195 4.69 -10.79 -16.97
C GLU A 195 4.70 -10.49 -15.47
N PHE A 196 5.27 -9.35 -15.10
CA PHE A 196 5.24 -8.86 -13.71
C PHE A 196 3.82 -8.75 -13.17
N PHE A 197 2.88 -8.15 -13.92
CA PHE A 197 1.47 -8.11 -13.53
C PHE A 197 0.84 -9.51 -13.42
N GLY A 198 1.24 -10.44 -14.28
CA GLY A 198 0.84 -11.85 -14.20
C GLY A 198 1.28 -12.50 -12.88
N TYR A 199 2.57 -12.39 -12.55
CA TYR A 199 3.12 -12.92 -11.30
C TYR A 199 2.52 -12.25 -10.06
N ALA A 200 2.30 -10.93 -10.10
CA ALA A 200 1.63 -10.20 -9.02
C ALA A 200 0.20 -10.73 -8.79
N LYS A 201 -0.54 -11.00 -9.87
CA LYS A 201 -1.89 -11.59 -9.77
C LYS A 201 -1.85 -12.97 -9.11
N TYR A 202 -0.92 -13.84 -9.48
CA TYR A 202 -0.76 -15.15 -8.83
C TYR A 202 -0.39 -15.01 -7.35
N TRP A 203 0.54 -14.11 -7.03
CA TRP A 203 0.93 -13.82 -5.66
C TRP A 203 -0.26 -13.36 -4.80
N PHE A 204 -1.03 -12.37 -5.27
CA PHE A 204 -2.20 -11.89 -4.52
C PHE A 204 -3.26 -12.97 -4.33
N ASN A 205 -3.55 -13.75 -5.38
CA ASN A 205 -4.51 -14.86 -5.33
C ASN A 205 -4.11 -15.94 -4.31
N PHE A 206 -2.82 -16.24 -4.18
CA PHE A 206 -2.29 -17.21 -3.22
C PHE A 206 -2.23 -16.64 -1.79
N ARG A 207 -1.85 -15.36 -1.66
CA ARG A 207 -1.68 -14.69 -0.38
C ARG A 207 -2.98 -14.60 0.42
N LEU A 208 -4.09 -14.22 -0.21
CA LEU A 208 -5.36 -14.00 0.49
C LEU A 208 -5.80 -15.25 1.31
N PRO A 209 -5.86 -16.47 0.74
CA PRO A 209 -6.14 -17.68 1.50
C PRO A 209 -5.16 -17.92 2.65
N VAL A 210 -3.87 -17.71 2.43
CA VAL A 210 -2.82 -17.92 3.45
C VAL A 210 -3.01 -16.95 4.63
N GLU A 211 -3.32 -15.69 4.37
CA GLU A 211 -3.59 -14.71 5.42
C GLU A 211 -4.85 -15.03 6.22
N VAL A 212 -5.90 -15.47 5.54
CA VAL A 212 -7.14 -15.92 6.19
C VAL A 212 -6.87 -17.11 7.12
N VAL A 213 -6.08 -18.09 6.67
CA VAL A 213 -5.65 -19.23 7.51
C VAL A 213 -4.79 -18.75 8.69
N LEU A 214 -3.84 -17.84 8.47
CA LEU A 214 -2.98 -17.30 9.52
C LEU A 214 -3.80 -16.60 10.62
N VAL A 215 -4.74 -15.73 10.23
CA VAL A 215 -5.61 -15.02 11.18
C VAL A 215 -6.47 -16.02 11.96
N MET A 216 -7.03 -17.04 11.29
CA MET A 216 -7.79 -18.09 11.96
C MET A 216 -6.94 -18.85 12.98
N VAL A 217 -5.71 -19.25 12.63
CA VAL A 217 -4.80 -19.96 13.54
C VAL A 217 -4.48 -19.10 14.77
N VAL A 218 -4.14 -17.83 14.57
CA VAL A 218 -3.84 -16.91 15.68
C VAL A 218 -5.07 -16.71 16.58
N PHE A 219 -6.26 -16.56 15.99
CA PHE A 219 -7.50 -16.45 16.74
C PHE A 219 -7.77 -17.70 17.60
N LEU A 220 -7.65 -18.89 17.03
CA LEU A 220 -7.82 -20.16 17.74
C LEU A 220 -6.80 -20.34 18.87
N LEU A 221 -5.54 -19.95 18.66
CA LEU A 221 -4.51 -19.98 19.71
C LEU A 221 -4.81 -18.98 20.83
N SER A 222 -5.36 -17.80 20.51
CA SER A 222 -5.75 -16.81 21.52
C SER A 222 -6.86 -17.32 22.44
N LEU A 223 -7.80 -18.09 21.89
CA LEU A 223 -8.90 -18.69 22.65
C LEU A 223 -8.41 -19.77 23.62
N ARG A 224 -7.36 -20.52 23.25
CA ARG A 224 -6.75 -21.53 24.14
C ARG A 224 -6.03 -20.88 25.33
N ARG A 225 -5.41 -19.72 25.12
CA ARG A 225 -4.66 -19.00 26.15
C ARG A 225 -5.52 -18.34 27.24
N LYS A 226 -6.81 -18.06 26.96
CA LYS A 226 -7.76 -17.55 27.97
C LYS A 226 -8.33 -18.63 28.90
N LYS A 227 -8.14 -19.92 28.56
CA LYS A 227 -8.63 -21.06 29.36
C LYS A 227 -7.55 -21.67 30.27
N THR A 228 -6.31 -21.19 30.19
CA THR A 228 -5.18 -21.58 31.08
C THR A 228 -4.87 -20.42 31.99
#